data_AF-A0A353D1K9-F1
#
_entry.id   AF-A0A353D1K9-F1
#
_cell.length_a   1.000
_cell.length_b   1.000
_cell.length_c   1.000
_cell.angle_alpha   90.00
_cell.angle_beta   90.00
_cell.angle_gamma   90.00
#
_symmetry.space_group_name_H-M   'P 1'
#
loop_
_entity.id
_entity.type
_entity.pdbx_description
1 polymer ?
#
loop_
_entity_poly.entity_id
_entity_poly.type
_entity_poly.pdbx_seq_one_letter_code
_entity_poly.pdbx_strand_id
1 'polypeptide(L)'
;MISVPSSPRVNSLEHIASGKVRDIYRIDDQHLLFVASDRLSAFDVVMPNPIPGKGRILTEVSRFWFENTTHIIANHYRGNDISALDLTQEERAWLEGRSMVVR
;
A
#
# COMPACT_ATOMS: atom_id res chain seq x y z
N MET A 1 17.71 -13.19 -17.16
CA MET A 1 16.40 -12.57 -16.86
C MET A 1 16.54 -11.88 -15.51
N ILE A 2 16.42 -10.55 -15.45
CA ILE A 2 16.58 -9.80 -14.19
C ILE A 2 15.31 -10.05 -13.35
N SER A 3 15.46 -10.61 -12.15
CA SER A 3 14.34 -10.88 -11.25
C SER A 3 13.80 -9.55 -10.70
N VAL A 4 12.49 -9.33 -10.83
CA VAL A 4 11.83 -8.17 -10.21
C VAL A 4 11.51 -8.54 -8.76
N PRO A 5 11.92 -7.72 -7.77
CA PRO A 5 11.66 -8.01 -6.37
C PRO A 5 10.16 -7.97 -6.11
N SER A 6 9.61 -9.10 -5.65
CA SER A 6 8.24 -9.17 -5.15
C SER A 6 8.20 -8.76 -3.69
N SER A 7 7.28 -7.87 -3.34
CA SER A 7 6.96 -7.62 -1.93
C SER A 7 6.35 -8.87 -1.30
N PRO A 8 6.53 -9.08 0.02
CA PRO A 8 5.78 -10.10 0.75
C PRO A 8 4.29 -9.99 0.44
N ARG A 9 3.66 -11.11 0.08
CA ARG A 9 2.21 -11.15 -0.14
C ARG A 9 1.49 -11.20 1.20
N VAL A 10 0.44 -10.39 1.32
CA VAL A 10 -0.60 -10.59 2.35
C VAL A 10 -1.51 -11.70 1.84
N ASN A 11 -1.55 -12.81 2.56
CA ASN A 11 -2.34 -14.00 2.22
C ASN A 11 -3.69 -14.01 2.93
N SER A 12 -3.83 -13.28 4.03
CA SER A 12 -5.09 -13.14 4.78
C SER A 12 -6.18 -12.33 4.06
N LEU A 13 -5.84 -11.61 2.99
CA LEU A 13 -6.79 -10.80 2.22
C LEU A 13 -6.78 -11.21 0.76
N GLU A 14 -7.93 -11.07 0.09
CA GLU A 14 -8.02 -11.29 -1.35
C GLU A 14 -7.15 -10.27 -2.09
N HIS A 15 -6.16 -10.76 -2.85
CA HIS A 15 -5.34 -9.93 -3.72
C HIS A 15 -6.11 -9.55 -4.97
N ILE A 16 -6.24 -8.25 -5.23
CA ILE A 16 -7.00 -7.72 -6.36
C ILE A 16 -6.09 -7.38 -7.53
N ALA A 17 -5.00 -6.66 -7.26
CA ALA A 17 -4.09 -6.21 -8.31
C ALA A 17 -2.70 -5.86 -7.78
N SER A 18 -1.72 -5.92 -8.66
CA SER A 18 -0.36 -5.41 -8.44
C SER A 18 -0.03 -4.39 -9.52
N GLY A 19 0.16 -3.14 -9.11
CA GLY A 19 0.76 -2.10 -9.93
C GLY A 19 2.29 -2.07 -9.80
N LYS A 20 2.91 -1.12 -10.50
CA LYS A 20 4.37 -0.90 -10.45
C LYS A 20 4.89 -0.74 -9.02
N VAL A 21 4.16 0.04 -8.19
CA VAL A 21 4.61 0.45 -6.84
C VAL A 21 3.61 0.19 -5.72
N ARG A 22 2.44 -0.36 -6.03
CA ARG A 22 1.38 -0.64 -5.04
C ARG A 22 0.75 -2.00 -5.31
N ASP A 23 0.41 -2.68 -4.23
CA ASP A 23 -0.44 -3.87 -4.24
C ASP A 23 -1.79 -3.50 -3.61
N ILE A 24 -2.86 -4.10 -4.13
CA ILE A 24 -4.24 -3.78 -3.74
C ILE A 24 -4.90 -5.07 -3.24
N TYR A 25 -5.49 -5.00 -2.05
CA TYR A 25 -6.24 -6.10 -1.45
C TYR A 25 -7.66 -5.67 -1.13
N ARG A 26 -8.61 -6.60 -1.16
CA ARG A 26 -9.98 -6.36 -0.72
C ARG A 26 -10.05 -6.46 0.80
N ILE A 27 -10.74 -5.50 1.42
CA ILE A 27 -11.16 -5.61 2.82
C ILE A 27 -12.61 -6.08 2.86
N ASP A 28 -13.49 -5.39 2.14
CA ASP A 28 -14.91 -5.72 2.00
C ASP A 28 -15.45 -5.19 0.64
N ASP A 29 -16.77 -5.10 0.50
CA ASP A 29 -17.43 -4.63 -0.73
C ASP A 29 -17.23 -3.13 -1.02
N GLN A 30 -16.86 -2.35 0.00
CA GLN A 30 -16.74 -0.89 -0.05
C GLN A 30 -15.31 -0.39 0.21
N HIS A 31 -14.42 -1.25 0.68
CA HIS A 31 -13.07 -0.86 1.10
C HIS A 31 -11.99 -1.74 0.50
N LEU A 32 -10.89 -1.08 0.14
CA LEU A 32 -9.65 -1.70 -0.30
C LEU A 32 -8.51 -1.33 0.65
N LEU A 33 -7.53 -2.22 0.76
CA LEU A 33 -6.24 -1.94 1.36
C LEU A 33 -5.24 -1.63 0.26
N PHE A 34 -4.74 -0.40 0.23
CA PHE A 34 -3.63 -0.01 -0.63
C PHE A 34 -2.32 -0.21 0.13
N VAL A 35 -1.39 -0.97 -0.44
CA VAL A 35 -0.09 -1.28 0.15
C VAL A 35 1.02 -0.72 -0.73
N ALA A 36 1.76 0.26 -0.24
CA ALA A 36 2.89 0.85 -0.92
C ALA A 36 4.13 -0.03 -0.78
N SER A 37 4.72 -0.42 -1.91
CA SER A 37 5.95 -1.20 -1.93
C SER A 37 7.20 -0.33 -1.99
N ASP A 38 8.34 -0.96 -1.74
CA ASP A 38 9.65 -0.37 -1.93
C ASP A 38 10.13 -0.45 -3.40
N ARG A 39 9.30 -1.00 -4.30
CA ARG A 39 9.58 -1.07 -5.75
C ARG A 39 9.68 0.33 -6.34
N LEU A 40 10.67 0.55 -7.19
CA LEU A 40 10.88 1.77 -7.95
C LEU A 40 10.64 1.48 -9.44
N SER A 41 10.04 2.41 -10.17
CA SER A 41 9.93 2.31 -11.62
C SER A 41 10.41 3.60 -12.29
N ALA A 42 11.10 3.46 -13.43
CA ALA A 42 11.42 4.56 -14.32
C ALA A 42 11.36 4.06 -15.78
N PHE A 43 10.99 4.95 -16.71
CA PHE A 43 10.81 4.59 -18.13
C PHE A 43 9.90 3.37 -18.33
N ASP A 44 8.79 3.32 -17.58
CA ASP A 44 7.82 2.23 -17.55
C ASP A 44 8.31 0.84 -17.09
N VAL A 45 9.56 0.73 -16.65
CA VAL A 45 10.15 -0.53 -16.14
C VAL A 45 10.31 -0.49 -14.63
N VAL A 46 9.94 -1.59 -13.96
CA VAL A 46 10.21 -1.77 -12.52
C VAL A 46 11.66 -2.20 -12.34
N MET A 47 12.38 -1.49 -11.47
CA MET A 47 13.79 -1.72 -11.20
C MET A 47 14.00 -2.97 -10.33
N PRO A 48 15.13 -3.69 -10.50
CA PRO A 48 15.42 -4.89 -9.72
C PRO A 48 15.73 -4.62 -8.25
N ASN A 49 16.22 -3.42 -7.93
CA ASN A 49 16.61 -3.08 -6.57
C ASN A 49 15.53 -2.19 -5.94
N PRO A 50 14.91 -2.61 -4.83
CA PRO A 50 13.97 -1.76 -4.11
C PRO A 50 14.71 -0.65 -3.36
N ILE A 51 13.97 0.38 -2.95
CA ILE A 51 14.45 1.43 -2.04
C ILE A 51 13.84 1.16 -0.65
N PRO A 52 14.60 0.58 0.31
CA PRO A 52 14.05 0.19 1.60
C PRO A 52 13.35 1.35 2.32
N GLY A 53 12.12 1.11 2.79
CA GLY A 53 11.34 2.09 3.54
C GLY A 53 10.65 3.17 2.69
N LYS A 54 10.84 3.18 1.37
CA LYS A 54 10.15 4.11 0.46
C LYS A 54 8.63 4.01 0.58
N GLY A 55 8.08 2.80 0.64
CA GLY A 55 6.64 2.58 0.76
C GLY A 55 6.06 3.25 2.00
N ARG A 56 6.80 3.23 3.12
CA ARG A 56 6.37 3.89 4.37
C ARG A 56 6.33 5.40 4.23
N ILE A 57 7.43 5.99 3.75
CA ILE A 57 7.54 7.45 3.56
C ILE A 57 6.45 7.96 2.62
N LEU A 58 6.22 7.29 1.49
CA LEU A 58 5.21 7.72 0.53
C LEU A 58 3.77 7.56 1.03
N THR A 59 3.53 6.60 1.92
CA THR A 59 2.23 6.44 2.59
C THR A 59 1.96 7.62 3.53
N GLU A 60 2.94 8.00 4.36
CA GLU A 60 2.80 9.15 5.26
C GLU A 60 2.66 10.48 4.51
N VAL A 61 3.43 10.68 3.43
CA VAL A 61 3.28 11.87 2.58
C VAL A 61 1.87 11.94 1.98
N SER A 62 1.34 10.79 1.51
CA SER A 62 -0.01 10.73 0.95
C SER A 62 -1.06 11.05 2.03
N ARG A 63 -0.95 10.44 3.22
CA ARG A 63 -1.81 10.71 4.37
C ARG A 63 -1.84 12.21 4.70
N PHE A 64 -0.67 12.83 4.83
CA PHE A 64 -0.56 14.26 5.10
C PHE A 64 -1.36 15.08 4.09
N TRP A 65 -1.19 14.84 2.79
CA TRP A 65 -1.91 15.59 1.78
C TRP A 65 -3.40 15.27 1.74
N PHE A 66 -3.81 14.02 1.94
CA PHE A 66 -5.23 13.66 2.01
C PHE A 66 -5.95 14.37 3.15
N GLU A 67 -5.33 14.43 4.33
CA GLU A 67 -5.88 15.15 5.49
C GLU A 67 -5.94 16.67 5.22
N ASN A 68 -4.85 17.26 4.74
CA ASN A 68 -4.75 18.71 4.51
C ASN A 68 -5.65 19.23 3.38
N THR A 69 -6.03 18.39 2.42
CA THR A 69 -6.83 18.80 1.25
C THR A 69 -8.30 18.41 1.32
N THR A 70 -8.75 17.82 2.43
CA THR A 70 -10.16 17.41 2.62
C THR A 70 -11.17 18.55 2.42
N HIS A 71 -10.80 19.78 2.77
CA HIS A 71 -11.62 20.98 2.60
C HIS A 71 -11.72 21.48 1.15
N ILE A 72 -10.86 20.97 0.26
CA ILE A 72 -10.81 21.34 -1.17
C ILE A 72 -11.62 20.33 -1.98
N ILE A 73 -11.40 19.03 -1.75
CA ILE A 73 -12.06 17.96 -2.49
C ILE A 73 -12.18 16.68 -1.65
N ALA A 74 -13.30 15.98 -1.83
CA ALA A 74 -13.47 14.63 -1.27
C ALA A 74 -12.44 13.66 -1.86
N ASN A 75 -11.87 12.80 -1.02
CA ASN A 75 -10.90 11.79 -1.43
C ASN A 75 -11.25 10.39 -0.86
N HIS A 76 -10.50 9.38 -1.30
CA HIS A 76 -10.75 7.99 -0.96
C HIS A 76 -10.23 7.56 0.41
N TYR A 77 -9.44 8.40 1.11
CA TYR A 77 -8.71 7.99 2.31
C TYR A 77 -9.67 7.73 3.47
N ARG A 78 -9.51 6.60 4.17
CA ARG A 78 -10.33 6.21 5.34
C ARG A 78 -9.51 5.94 6.60
N GLY A 79 -8.21 6.19 6.55
CA GLY A 79 -7.28 5.98 7.66
C GLY A 79 -6.29 4.86 7.38
N ASN A 80 -5.45 4.59 8.38
CA ASN A 80 -4.43 3.53 8.34
C ASN A 80 -4.72 2.41 9.34
N ASP A 81 -5.88 2.45 10.00
CA ASP A 81 -6.22 1.44 11.00
C ASP A 81 -6.56 0.11 10.32
N ILE A 82 -5.72 -0.88 10.60
CA ILE A 82 -5.84 -2.27 10.13
C ILE A 82 -6.05 -3.24 11.31
N SER A 83 -6.31 -2.72 12.52
CA SER A 83 -6.44 -3.53 13.73
C SER A 83 -7.56 -4.57 13.59
N ALA A 84 -8.69 -4.18 13.00
CA ALA A 84 -9.87 -5.01 12.79
C ALA A 84 -9.73 -6.07 11.69
N LEU A 85 -8.68 -6.03 10.85
CA LEU A 85 -8.47 -7.00 9.78
C LEU A 85 -7.93 -8.31 10.35
N ASP A 86 -8.35 -9.46 9.80
CA ASP A 86 -7.89 -10.80 10.22
C ASP A 86 -6.50 -11.13 9.64
N LEU A 87 -5.50 -10.37 10.09
CA LEU A 87 -4.11 -10.46 9.63
C LEU A 87 -3.26 -11.22 10.64
N THR A 88 -2.32 -12.02 10.13
CA THR A 88 -1.24 -12.59 10.94
C THR A 88 -0.33 -11.49 11.50
N GLN A 89 0.41 -11.81 12.57
CA GLN A 89 1.33 -10.86 13.19
C GLN A 89 2.43 -10.39 12.20
N GLU A 90 2.89 -11.27 11.32
CA GLU A 90 3.90 -10.96 10.31
C GLU A 90 3.36 -9.99 9.25
N GLU A 91 2.14 -10.22 8.75
CA GLU A 91 1.49 -9.31 7.80
C GLU A 91 1.26 -7.94 8.43
N ARG A 92 0.82 -7.88 9.70
CA ARG A 92 0.66 -6.60 10.42
C ARG A 92 1.97 -5.83 10.50
N ALA A 93 3.06 -6.51 10.90
CA ALA A 93 4.38 -5.88 10.99
C ALA A 93 4.89 -5.39 9.62
N TRP A 94 4.61 -6.15 8.55
CA TRP A 94 4.95 -5.74 7.20
C TRP A 94 4.15 -4.50 6.75
N LEU A 95 2.84 -4.50 6.97
CA LEU A 95 1.90 -3.45 6.55
C LEU A 95 2.05 -2.14 7.32
N GLU A 96 2.65 -2.18 8.50
CA GLU A 96 2.86 -1.03 9.37
C GLU A 96 3.54 0.13 8.64
N GLY A 97 2.85 1.27 8.65
CA GLY A 97 3.28 2.54 8.05
C GLY A 97 3.30 2.57 6.52
N ARG A 98 3.00 1.47 5.82
CA ARG A 98 3.02 1.39 4.35
C ARG A 98 1.68 1.04 3.72
N SER A 99 0.61 1.05 4.51
CA SER A 99 -0.73 0.71 4.05
C SER A 99 -1.76 1.76 4.46
N MET A 100 -2.83 1.86 3.68
CA MET A 100 -3.98 2.72 3.96
C MET A 100 -5.27 2.05 3.50
N VAL A 101 -6.33 2.27 4.25
CA VAL A 101 -7.69 1.87 3.89
C VAL A 101 -8.28 2.97 3.00
N VAL A 102 -8.86 2.55 1.88
CA VAL A 102 -9.50 3.44 0.92
C VAL A 102 -10.90 2.96 0.55
N ARG A 103 -11.78 3.88 0.15
CA ARG A 103 -13.11 3.61 -0.43
C ARG A 103 -13.07 3.66 -1.96
#